data_AF-A0A6L3YWC8-F1
#
_entry.id   AF-A0A6L3YWC8-F1
#
_cell.length_a   1.000
_cell.length_b   1.000
_cell.length_c   1.000
_cell.angle_alpha   90.00
_cell.angle_beta   90.00
_cell.angle_gamma   90.00
#
_symmetry.space_group_name_H-M   'P 1'
#
loop_
_entity.id
_entity.type
_entity.pdbx_description
1 polymer ?
#
loop_
_entity_poly.entity_id
_entity_poly.type
_entity_poly.pdbx_seq_one_letter_code
_entity_poly.pdbx_strand_id
1 'polypeptide(L)'
;MIVIGAFEEYASGDVADNHPLKGVPGVVFARDVSTGIDWYLVQDALPEDYVFVVIWTETGRYAGSSVDASTFFPAGMTVLAYTKAEFDAFDVSGKVWSGSDWVSRPASIPKEISRRQFFQQLAVMEIISKEDAKSAMQTGTIPQPLQAIIDQLPTDDDKFNAEMLVIGADTFDRTHPLAETVRISLGWTDEQKADFWRDASKI
;
A
#
# COMPACT_ATOMS: atom_id res chain seq x y z
N MET A 1 -9.72 14.11 18.17
CA MET A 1 -9.28 12.71 17.96
C MET A 1 -8.27 12.35 19.03
N ILE A 2 -8.43 11.18 19.66
CA ILE A 2 -7.54 10.61 20.67
C ILE A 2 -7.14 9.21 20.19
N VAL A 3 -5.85 8.86 20.29
CA VAL A 3 -5.41 7.47 20.11
C VAL A 3 -5.60 6.76 21.44
N ILE A 4 -6.47 5.75 21.47
CA ILE A 4 -6.72 4.97 22.70
C ILE A 4 -5.61 3.95 22.91
N GLY A 5 -5.21 3.24 21.86
CA GLY A 5 -4.12 2.26 21.93
C GLY A 5 -4.12 1.31 20.74
N ALA A 6 -3.08 0.48 20.66
CA ALA A 6 -3.00 -0.64 19.73
C ALA A 6 -3.08 -1.93 20.54
N PHE A 7 -4.00 -2.82 20.21
CA PHE A 7 -4.34 -3.94 21.08
C PHE A 7 -3.88 -5.27 20.49
N GLU A 8 -3.34 -6.14 21.33
CA GLU A 8 -2.97 -7.51 21.00
C GLU A 8 -3.75 -8.50 21.86
N GLU A 9 -4.06 -9.67 21.29
CA GLU A 9 -4.62 -10.78 22.08
C GLU A 9 -3.57 -11.33 23.04
N TYR A 10 -3.99 -11.73 24.24
CA TYR A 10 -3.11 -12.40 25.19
C TYR A 10 -3.81 -13.53 25.95
N ALA A 11 -3.01 -14.42 26.53
CA ALA A 11 -3.52 -15.63 27.17
C ALA A 11 -4.31 -15.32 28.44
N SER A 12 -5.43 -16.01 28.64
CA SER A 12 -6.28 -15.86 29.84
C SER A 12 -5.55 -16.14 31.15
N GLY A 13 -4.45 -16.92 31.12
CA GLY A 13 -3.60 -17.20 32.27
C GLY A 13 -2.81 -15.99 32.78
N ASP A 14 -2.53 -15.02 31.89
CA ASP A 14 -1.74 -13.83 32.20
C ASP A 14 -2.59 -12.67 32.72
N VAL A 15 -3.92 -12.86 32.80
CA VAL A 15 -4.87 -11.86 33.31
C VAL A 15 -4.62 -11.65 34.82
N ALA A 16 -4.55 -10.38 35.25
CA ALA A 16 -4.32 -10.02 36.65
C ALA A 16 -5.39 -10.62 37.59
N ASP A 17 -4.97 -11.06 38.79
CA ASP A 17 -5.86 -11.74 39.76
C ASP A 17 -7.12 -10.95 40.14
N ASN A 18 -7.03 -9.63 40.12
CA ASN A 18 -8.11 -8.71 40.46
C ASN A 18 -8.99 -8.32 39.26
N HIS A 19 -8.74 -8.87 38.06
CA HIS A 19 -9.53 -8.55 36.88
C HIS A 19 -10.96 -9.12 37.00
N PRO A 20 -12.02 -8.34 36.68
CA PRO A 20 -13.41 -8.76 36.90
C PRO A 20 -13.82 -10.01 36.09
N LEU A 21 -13.17 -10.23 34.94
CA LEU A 21 -13.44 -11.37 34.07
C LEU A 21 -12.46 -12.54 34.24
N LYS A 22 -11.58 -12.52 35.27
CA LYS A 22 -10.61 -13.61 35.45
C LYS A 22 -11.31 -14.94 35.71
N GLY A 23 -10.88 -15.97 34.96
CA GLY A 23 -11.40 -17.33 35.10
C GLY A 23 -12.78 -17.56 34.46
N VAL A 24 -13.36 -16.55 33.81
CA VAL A 24 -14.61 -16.71 33.06
C VAL A 24 -14.33 -17.54 31.78
N PRO A 25 -14.97 -18.71 31.60
CA PRO A 25 -14.69 -19.57 30.45
C PRO A 25 -15.08 -18.91 29.13
N GLY A 26 -14.21 -19.06 28.12
CA GLY A 26 -14.48 -18.59 26.75
C GLY A 26 -14.27 -17.08 26.53
N VAL A 27 -13.84 -16.32 27.54
CA VAL A 27 -13.45 -14.92 27.37
C VAL A 27 -12.06 -14.86 26.73
N VAL A 28 -11.97 -14.10 25.64
CA VAL A 28 -10.71 -13.73 25.00
C VAL A 28 -10.35 -12.32 25.44
N PHE A 29 -9.07 -12.09 25.71
CA PHE A 29 -8.56 -10.85 26.27
C PHE A 29 -7.66 -10.14 25.26
N ALA A 30 -7.69 -8.81 25.29
CA ALA A 30 -6.83 -7.98 24.48
C ALA A 30 -6.27 -6.86 25.34
N ARG A 31 -4.99 -6.54 25.22
CA ARG A 31 -4.35 -5.47 25.99
C ARG A 31 -3.70 -4.47 25.06
N ASP A 32 -3.65 -3.22 25.48
CA ASP A 32 -2.86 -2.21 24.78
C ASP A 32 -1.37 -2.58 24.86
N VAL A 33 -0.71 -2.63 23.71
CA VAL A 33 0.70 -2.98 23.56
C VAL A 33 1.60 -2.01 24.31
N SER A 34 1.19 -0.74 24.43
CA SER A 34 2.04 0.28 25.06
C SER A 34 1.94 0.31 26.59
N THR A 35 0.72 0.18 27.13
CA THR A 35 0.46 0.28 28.57
C THR A 35 0.28 -1.07 29.26
N GLY A 36 -0.02 -2.12 28.51
CA GLY A 36 -0.39 -3.44 29.03
C GLY A 36 -1.78 -3.50 29.65
N ILE A 37 -2.57 -2.43 29.57
CA ILE A 37 -3.92 -2.37 30.15
C ILE A 37 -4.90 -3.16 29.29
N ASP A 38 -5.71 -3.99 29.91
CA ASP A 38 -6.73 -4.81 29.23
C ASP A 38 -7.90 -3.96 28.70
N TRP A 39 -8.38 -4.34 27.51
CA TRP A 39 -9.44 -3.66 26.77
C TRP A 39 -10.76 -3.56 27.55
N TYR A 40 -11.14 -4.58 28.32
CA TYR A 40 -12.35 -4.52 29.14
C TYR A 40 -12.25 -3.47 30.24
N LEU A 41 -11.03 -3.23 30.77
CA LEU A 41 -10.81 -2.13 31.72
C LEU A 41 -10.75 -0.76 31.03
N VAL A 42 -10.21 -0.70 29.81
CA VAL A 42 -10.19 0.54 29.03
C VAL A 42 -11.61 1.00 28.73
N GLN A 43 -12.49 0.09 28.29
CA GLN A 43 -13.88 0.38 27.92
C GLN A 43 -14.64 1.15 29.01
N ASP A 44 -14.52 0.71 30.26
CA ASP A 44 -15.20 1.33 31.41
C ASP A 44 -14.74 2.78 31.67
N ALA A 45 -13.57 3.17 31.17
CA ALA A 45 -13.00 4.50 31.32
C ALA A 45 -13.21 5.40 30.08
N LEU A 46 -13.83 4.89 29.01
CA LEU A 46 -14.00 5.66 27.78
C LEU A 46 -15.18 6.66 27.90
N PRO A 47 -15.08 7.84 27.27
CA PRO A 47 -16.17 8.82 27.32
C PRO A 47 -17.34 8.40 26.42
N GLU A 48 -18.58 8.60 26.91
CA GLU A 48 -19.81 8.18 26.22
C GLU A 48 -20.13 8.98 24.94
N ASP A 49 -19.62 10.20 24.79
CA ASP A 49 -19.92 11.10 23.66
C ASP A 49 -19.00 10.92 22.44
N TYR A 50 -18.26 9.81 22.39
CA TYR A 50 -17.27 9.55 21.35
C TYR A 50 -17.73 8.47 20.38
N VAL A 51 -17.28 8.58 19.14
CA VAL A 51 -17.31 7.52 18.16
C VAL A 51 -15.93 6.88 18.13
N PHE A 52 -15.89 5.59 18.38
CA PHE A 52 -14.67 4.80 18.32
C PHE A 52 -14.47 4.28 16.90
N VAL A 53 -13.25 4.42 16.41
CA VAL A 53 -12.82 3.94 15.10
C VAL A 53 -11.78 2.87 15.30
N VAL A 54 -11.98 1.72 14.67
CA VAL A 54 -11.04 0.60 14.69
C VAL A 54 -10.30 0.48 13.36
N ILE A 55 -9.00 0.21 13.46
CA ILE A 55 -8.06 0.19 12.34
C ILE A 55 -7.25 -1.08 12.43
N TRP A 56 -7.10 -1.82 11.33
CA TRP A 56 -6.19 -2.97 11.29
C TRP A 56 -4.74 -2.50 11.43
N THR A 57 -4.07 -2.85 12.54
CA THR A 57 -2.73 -2.36 12.85
C THR A 57 -1.72 -2.71 11.75
N GLU A 58 -1.82 -3.91 11.17
CA GLU A 58 -0.92 -4.37 10.11
C GLU A 58 -1.01 -3.53 8.82
N THR A 59 -2.21 -3.04 8.48
CA THR A 59 -2.45 -2.40 7.18
C THR A 59 -2.73 -0.91 7.27
N GLY A 60 -2.96 -0.38 8.48
CA GLY A 60 -3.45 0.98 8.70
C GLY A 60 -4.85 1.23 8.12
N ARG A 61 -5.59 0.20 7.73
CA ARG A 61 -6.90 0.37 7.09
C ARG A 61 -8.01 0.51 8.12
N TYR A 62 -8.91 1.45 7.86
CA TYR A 62 -10.18 1.57 8.54
C TYR A 62 -10.95 0.23 8.48
N ALA A 63 -11.34 -0.29 9.64
CA ALA A 63 -12.08 -1.54 9.77
C ALA A 63 -13.56 -1.30 10.12
N GLY A 64 -13.85 -0.24 10.87
CA GLY A 64 -15.21 0.10 11.28
C GLY A 64 -15.25 1.19 12.33
N SER A 65 -16.47 1.53 12.75
CA SER A 65 -16.72 2.51 13.80
C SER A 65 -17.98 2.18 14.58
N SER A 66 -18.02 2.53 15.86
CA SER A 66 -19.22 2.45 16.69
C SER A 66 -19.19 3.49 17.80
N VAL A 67 -20.36 3.90 18.29
CA VAL A 67 -20.50 4.72 19.50
C VAL A 67 -20.41 3.88 20.78
N ASP A 68 -20.49 2.56 20.66
CA ASP A 68 -20.40 1.62 21.77
C ASP A 68 -19.12 0.80 21.64
N ALA A 69 -18.18 1.04 22.55
CA ALA A 69 -16.87 0.37 22.53
C ALA A 69 -16.96 -1.14 22.74
N SER A 70 -18.00 -1.63 23.40
CA SER A 70 -18.19 -3.05 23.67
C SER A 70 -18.54 -3.88 22.43
N THR A 71 -18.91 -3.20 21.33
CA THR A 71 -19.30 -3.87 20.07
C THR A 71 -18.12 -4.44 19.28
N PHE A 72 -16.88 -4.19 19.70
CA PHE A 72 -15.70 -4.68 19.02
C PHE A 72 -14.68 -5.30 19.96
N PHE A 73 -13.98 -6.31 19.44
CA PHE A 73 -12.82 -6.95 20.07
C PHE A 73 -11.56 -6.54 19.29
N PRO A 74 -10.74 -5.59 19.80
CA PRO A 74 -9.74 -4.91 18.99
C PRO A 74 -8.39 -5.64 18.91
N ALA A 75 -8.34 -6.97 19.08
CA ALA A 75 -7.09 -7.70 18.91
C ALA A 75 -6.55 -7.54 17.48
N GLY A 76 -5.28 -7.10 17.36
CA GLY A 76 -4.66 -6.76 16.09
C GLY A 76 -5.09 -5.41 15.51
N MET A 77 -5.78 -4.58 16.30
CA MET A 77 -6.32 -3.29 15.86
C MET A 77 -5.80 -2.11 16.70
N THR A 78 -5.77 -0.95 16.07
CA THR A 78 -5.63 0.35 16.73
C THR A 78 -7.00 0.96 16.92
N VAL A 79 -7.28 1.45 18.13
CA VAL A 79 -8.53 2.12 18.50
C VAL A 79 -8.27 3.62 18.60
N LEU A 80 -9.06 4.40 17.87
CA LEU A 80 -9.12 5.85 17.96
C LEU A 80 -10.48 6.26 18.52
N ALA A 81 -10.53 7.39 19.22
CA ALA A 81 -11.76 8.02 19.67
C ALA A 81 -11.90 9.41 19.03
N TYR A 82 -13.03 9.64 18.38
CA TYR A 82 -13.42 10.92 17.79
C TYR A 82 -14.62 11.47 18.54
N THR A 83 -14.68 12.79 18.75
CA THR A 83 -15.96 13.39 19.12
C THR A 83 -16.96 13.19 17.98
N LYS A 84 -18.26 13.20 18.28
CA LYS A 84 -19.31 13.09 17.25
C LYS A 84 -19.10 14.07 16.08
N ALA A 85 -18.76 15.34 16.39
CA ALA A 85 -18.54 16.37 15.38
C ALA A 85 -17.31 16.10 14.51
N GLU A 86 -16.22 15.60 15.08
CA GLU A 86 -15.04 15.21 14.30
C GLU A 86 -15.34 14.01 13.40
N PHE A 87 -16.13 13.04 13.91
CA PHE A 87 -16.52 11.86 13.14
C PHE A 87 -17.47 12.21 11.99
N ASP A 88 -18.37 13.17 12.15
CA ASP A 88 -19.27 13.58 11.06
C ASP A 88 -18.53 14.26 9.89
N ALA A 89 -17.33 14.80 10.14
CA ALA A 89 -16.42 15.33 9.12
C ALA A 89 -15.38 14.29 8.63
N PHE A 90 -15.49 13.04 9.06
CA PHE A 90 -14.49 12.00 8.84
C PHE A 90 -14.58 11.40 7.44
N ASP A 91 -13.53 11.61 6.62
CA ASP A 91 -13.36 10.94 5.33
C ASP A 91 -11.97 10.29 5.22
N VAL A 92 -12.00 8.96 5.15
CA VAL A 92 -10.85 8.07 5.01
C VAL A 92 -10.79 7.38 3.65
N SER A 93 -11.62 7.81 2.70
CA SER A 93 -11.63 7.26 1.36
C SER A 93 -10.24 7.39 0.72
N GLY A 94 -9.62 6.26 0.39
CA GLY A 94 -8.27 6.22 -0.19
C GLY A 94 -7.13 6.55 0.78
N LYS A 95 -7.38 6.63 2.09
CA LYS A 95 -6.36 6.90 3.12
C LYS A 95 -6.05 5.67 3.96
N VAL A 96 -4.88 5.68 4.59
CA VAL A 96 -4.45 4.72 5.60
C VAL A 96 -3.91 5.48 6.81
N TRP A 97 -4.06 4.89 7.98
CA TRP A 97 -3.51 5.41 9.22
C TRP A 97 -2.00 5.19 9.28
N SER A 98 -1.24 6.25 9.53
CA SER A 98 0.22 6.22 9.64
C SER A 98 0.74 5.95 11.06
N GLY A 99 -0.17 5.86 12.04
CA GLY A 99 0.16 5.90 13.47
C GLY A 99 -0.19 7.23 14.12
N SER A 100 -0.25 8.32 13.34
CA SER A 100 -0.57 9.66 13.85
C SER A 100 -1.56 10.44 13.00
N ASP A 101 -1.70 10.11 11.71
CA ASP A 101 -2.61 10.80 10.79
C ASP A 101 -3.13 9.87 9.69
N TRP A 102 -4.20 10.29 9.02
CA TRP A 102 -4.74 9.64 7.82
C TRP A 102 -4.02 10.15 6.59
N VAL A 103 -3.10 9.35 6.06
CA VAL A 103 -2.31 9.69 4.88
C VAL A 103 -2.88 9.02 3.63
N SER A 104 -2.77 9.68 2.48
CA SER A 104 -3.16 9.09 1.21
C SER A 104 -2.40 7.80 0.97
N ARG A 105 -3.13 6.73 0.64
CA ARG A 105 -2.51 5.47 0.25
C ARG A 105 -1.72 5.69 -1.05
N PRO A 106 -0.44 5.29 -1.14
CA PRO A 106 0.24 5.28 -2.42
C PRO A 106 -0.56 4.42 -3.39
N ALA A 107 -0.78 4.90 -4.62
CA ALA A 107 -1.42 4.10 -5.64
C ALA A 107 -0.66 2.77 -5.77
N SER A 108 -1.39 1.65 -5.80
CA SER A 108 -0.76 0.35 -6.01
C SER A 108 0.01 0.39 -7.32
N ILE A 109 1.29 0.03 -7.29
CA ILE A 109 2.11 -0.02 -8.50
C ILE A 109 1.60 -1.20 -9.34
N PRO A 110 1.07 -0.96 -10.55
CA PRO A 110 0.62 -2.03 -11.43
C PRO A 110 1.73 -3.06 -11.64
N LYS A 111 1.34 -4.33 -11.72
CA LYS A 111 2.28 -5.40 -12.09
C LYS A 111 2.62 -5.30 -13.57
N GLU A 112 1.63 -5.02 -14.40
CA GLU A 112 1.78 -4.94 -15.85
C GLU A 112 1.18 -3.63 -16.36
N ILE A 113 1.76 -3.13 -17.46
CA ILE A 113 1.22 -2.05 -18.27
C ILE A 113 1.20 -2.51 -19.73
N SER A 114 0.22 -2.06 -20.50
CA SER A 114 0.16 -2.40 -21.92
C SER A 114 1.32 -1.78 -22.70
N ARG A 115 1.63 -2.36 -23.86
CA ARG A 115 2.61 -1.83 -24.82
C ARG A 115 2.35 -0.36 -25.15
N ARG A 116 1.07 0.00 -25.35
CA ARG A 116 0.64 1.38 -25.58
C ARG A 116 1.02 2.30 -24.41
N GLN A 117 0.66 1.91 -23.20
CA GLN A 117 0.94 2.67 -21.98
C GLN A 117 2.44 2.88 -21.78
N PHE A 118 3.25 1.85 -22.04
CA PHE A 118 4.70 1.91 -21.93
C PHE A 118 5.30 2.96 -22.87
N PHE A 119 5.08 2.86 -24.19
CA PHE A 119 5.65 3.81 -25.15
C PHE A 119 5.05 5.21 -25.02
N GLN A 120 3.77 5.32 -24.67
CA GLN A 120 3.14 6.61 -24.45
C GLN A 120 3.73 7.31 -23.22
N GLN A 121 4.00 6.58 -22.13
CA GLN A 121 4.64 7.16 -20.95
C GLN A 121 6.08 7.58 -21.22
N LEU A 122 6.86 6.79 -21.97
CA LEU A 122 8.21 7.18 -22.39
C LEU A 122 8.20 8.49 -23.19
N ALA A 123 7.20 8.70 -24.05
CA ALA A 123 7.04 9.94 -24.79
C ALA A 123 6.55 11.11 -23.93
N VAL A 124 5.69 10.87 -22.93
CA VAL A 124 5.27 11.88 -21.94
C VAL A 124 6.47 12.36 -21.11
N MET A 125 7.39 11.46 -20.78
CA MET A 125 8.64 11.77 -20.08
C MET A 125 9.75 12.29 -21.00
N GLU A 126 9.46 12.48 -22.29
CA GLU A 126 10.39 12.99 -23.30
C GLU A 126 11.67 12.15 -23.47
N ILE A 127 11.62 10.87 -23.07
CA ILE A 127 12.71 9.91 -23.26
C ILE A 127 12.79 9.48 -24.73
N ILE A 128 11.64 9.38 -25.38
CA ILE A 128 11.50 9.15 -26.82
C ILE A 128 10.60 10.22 -27.43
N SER A 129 10.68 10.46 -28.74
CA SER A 129 9.73 11.36 -29.38
C SER A 129 8.33 10.74 -29.49
N LYS A 130 7.32 11.58 -29.66
CA LYS A 130 5.95 11.11 -29.96
C LYS A 130 5.86 10.34 -31.28
N GLU A 131 6.76 10.62 -32.22
CA GLU A 131 6.85 9.88 -33.48
C GLU A 131 7.43 8.49 -33.25
N ASP A 132 8.50 8.38 -32.46
CA ASP A 132 9.09 7.09 -32.07
C ASP A 132 8.08 6.21 -31.36
N ALA A 133 7.28 6.78 -30.44
CA ALA A 133 6.22 6.04 -29.77
C ALA A 133 5.17 5.48 -30.75
N LYS A 134 4.83 6.23 -31.80
CA LYS A 134 3.91 5.77 -32.85
C LYS A 134 4.55 4.68 -33.71
N SER A 135 5.80 4.85 -34.13
CA SER A 135 6.54 3.86 -34.91
C SER A 135 6.70 2.54 -34.13
N ALA A 136 7.02 2.62 -32.84
CA ALA A 136 7.11 1.43 -31.97
C ALA A 136 5.80 0.64 -31.85
N MET A 137 4.66 1.34 -31.97
CA MET A 137 3.33 0.73 -31.96
C MET A 137 2.89 0.19 -33.33
N GLN A 138 3.29 0.84 -34.43
CA GLN A 138 2.83 0.50 -35.78
C GLN A 138 3.69 -0.55 -36.48
N THR A 139 5.02 -0.39 -36.39
CA THR A 139 5.98 -1.20 -37.13
C THR A 139 6.84 -2.06 -36.22
N GLY A 140 6.72 -1.91 -34.90
CA GLY A 140 7.60 -2.57 -33.94
C GLY A 140 9.02 -1.99 -33.95
N THR A 141 9.22 -0.79 -34.50
CA THR A 141 10.55 -0.15 -34.49
C THR A 141 10.96 0.17 -33.06
N ILE A 142 12.12 -0.29 -32.63
CA ILE A 142 12.68 0.02 -31.32
C ILE A 142 13.22 1.47 -31.36
N PRO A 143 12.72 2.39 -30.50
CA PRO A 143 13.26 3.74 -30.39
C PRO A 143 14.76 3.74 -30.07
N GLN A 144 15.53 4.64 -30.67
CA GLN A 144 16.99 4.71 -30.50
C GLN A 144 17.45 4.78 -29.03
N PRO A 145 16.77 5.52 -28.12
CA PRO A 145 17.12 5.50 -26.70
C PRO A 145 17.00 4.12 -26.04
N LEU A 146 16.01 3.31 -26.44
CA LEU A 146 15.88 1.94 -25.95
C LEU A 146 16.89 1.00 -26.61
N GLN A 147 17.16 1.17 -27.91
CA GLN A 147 18.20 0.40 -28.59
C GLN A 147 19.56 0.61 -27.92
N ALA A 148 19.90 1.85 -27.55
CA ALA A 148 21.15 2.14 -26.86
C ALA A 148 21.28 1.44 -25.49
N ILE A 149 20.16 1.18 -24.81
CA ILE A 149 20.13 0.39 -23.56
C ILE A 149 20.33 -1.09 -23.86
N ILE A 150 19.65 -1.61 -24.88
CA ILE A 150 19.78 -2.99 -25.34
C ILE A 150 21.24 -3.26 -25.75
N ASP A 151 21.87 -2.36 -26.48
CA ASP A 151 23.25 -2.52 -26.97
C ASP A 151 24.29 -2.65 -25.84
N GLN A 152 23.96 -2.18 -24.62
CA GLN A 152 24.80 -2.31 -23.42
C GLN A 152 24.65 -3.65 -22.69
N LEU A 153 23.71 -4.51 -23.10
CA LEU A 153 23.55 -5.84 -22.53
C LEU A 153 24.80 -6.71 -22.78
N PRO A 154 25.17 -7.58 -21.83
CA PRO A 154 26.48 -8.23 -21.82
C PRO A 154 26.64 -9.33 -22.87
N THR A 155 25.55 -9.96 -23.31
CA THR A 155 25.58 -11.07 -24.27
C THR A 155 24.65 -10.80 -25.45
N ASP A 156 24.96 -11.40 -26.61
CA ASP A 156 24.11 -11.28 -27.80
C ASP A 156 22.73 -11.94 -27.59
N ASP A 157 22.66 -12.99 -26.78
CA ASP A 157 21.39 -13.62 -26.40
C ASP A 157 20.52 -12.67 -25.56
N ASP A 158 21.12 -11.92 -24.62
CA ASP A 158 20.38 -10.92 -23.83
C ASP A 158 19.85 -9.80 -24.72
N LYS A 159 20.65 -9.35 -25.69
CA LYS A 159 20.24 -8.33 -26.68
C LYS A 159 19.05 -8.82 -27.50
N PHE A 160 19.18 -10.00 -28.10
CA PHE A 160 18.12 -10.61 -28.90
C PHE A 160 16.83 -10.80 -28.10
N ASN A 161 16.93 -11.31 -26.87
CA ASN A 161 15.76 -11.49 -26.00
C ASN A 161 15.10 -10.15 -25.62
N ALA A 162 15.89 -9.11 -25.37
CA ALA A 162 15.38 -7.77 -25.08
C ALA A 162 14.67 -7.16 -26.30
N GLU A 163 15.25 -7.28 -27.50
CA GLU A 163 14.63 -6.83 -28.75
C GLU A 163 13.30 -7.55 -28.98
N MET A 164 13.29 -8.88 -28.85
CA MET A 164 12.07 -9.69 -29.02
C MET A 164 10.99 -9.32 -28.01
N LEU A 165 11.35 -9.02 -26.76
CA LEU A 165 10.37 -8.54 -25.77
C LEU A 165 9.83 -7.17 -26.18
N VAL A 166 10.71 -6.21 -26.52
CA VAL A 166 10.28 -4.86 -26.89
C VAL A 166 9.45 -4.87 -28.17
N ILE A 167 9.68 -5.77 -29.12
CA ILE A 167 8.93 -5.87 -30.38
C ILE A 167 7.65 -6.68 -30.23
N GLY A 168 7.66 -7.77 -29.48
CA GLY A 168 6.57 -8.75 -29.43
C GLY A 168 5.65 -8.66 -28.21
N ALA A 169 5.99 -7.90 -27.17
CA ALA A 169 5.18 -7.83 -25.96
C ALA A 169 3.89 -7.03 -26.18
N ASP A 170 2.76 -7.62 -25.78
CA ASP A 170 1.47 -6.94 -25.61
C ASP A 170 1.40 -6.17 -24.28
N THR A 171 2.03 -6.71 -23.24
CA THR A 171 2.18 -6.10 -21.91
C THR A 171 3.61 -6.20 -21.40
N PHE A 172 4.01 -5.22 -20.59
CA PHE A 172 5.30 -5.18 -19.91
C PHE A 172 5.11 -5.41 -18.41
N ASP A 173 5.69 -6.50 -17.90
CA ASP A 173 5.70 -6.83 -16.48
C ASP A 173 6.84 -6.08 -15.76
N ARG A 174 6.49 -5.35 -14.69
CA ARG A 174 7.42 -4.59 -13.84
C ARG A 174 8.49 -5.46 -13.18
N THR A 175 8.16 -6.71 -12.92
CA THR A 175 9.00 -7.70 -12.25
C THR A 175 9.87 -8.47 -13.23
N HIS A 176 9.71 -8.25 -14.54
CA HIS A 176 10.55 -8.87 -15.54
C HIS A 176 12.01 -8.39 -15.40
N PRO A 177 13.03 -9.27 -15.51
CA PRO A 177 14.44 -8.87 -15.39
C PRO A 177 14.83 -7.72 -16.33
N LEU A 178 14.26 -7.66 -17.53
CA LEU A 178 14.53 -6.55 -18.47
C LEU A 178 14.07 -5.19 -17.94
N ALA A 179 12.95 -5.12 -17.22
CA ALA A 179 12.49 -3.86 -16.62
C ALA A 179 13.49 -3.34 -15.58
N GLU A 180 14.20 -4.24 -14.92
CA GLU A 180 15.28 -3.91 -13.99
C GLU A 180 16.53 -3.44 -14.73
N THR A 181 16.92 -4.10 -15.82
CA THR A 181 18.05 -3.64 -16.64
C THR A 181 17.81 -2.25 -17.21
N VAL A 182 16.61 -1.99 -17.74
CA VAL A 182 16.23 -0.66 -18.27
C VAL A 182 16.30 0.40 -17.17
N ARG A 183 15.79 0.11 -15.96
CA ARG A 183 15.89 1.02 -14.81
C ARG A 183 17.34 1.37 -14.50
N ILE A 184 18.22 0.38 -14.43
CA ILE A 184 19.65 0.57 -14.12
C ILE A 184 20.31 1.40 -15.21
N SER A 185 20.09 1.09 -16.50
CA SER A 185 20.67 1.83 -17.62
C SER A 185 20.18 3.28 -17.71
N LEU A 186 18.95 3.56 -17.29
CA LEU A 186 18.40 4.92 -17.17
C LEU A 186 18.84 5.66 -15.89
N GLY A 187 19.58 4.99 -14.99
CA GLY A 187 19.99 5.56 -13.71
C GLY A 187 18.83 5.83 -12.75
N TRP A 188 17.71 5.10 -12.91
CA TRP A 188 16.51 5.30 -12.10
C TRP A 188 16.59 4.62 -10.75
N THR A 189 16.05 5.27 -9.72
CA THR A 189 15.76 4.63 -8.43
C THR A 189 14.58 3.66 -8.56
N ASP A 190 14.40 2.80 -7.57
CA ASP A 190 13.25 1.88 -7.54
C ASP A 190 11.91 2.65 -7.47
N GLU A 191 11.92 3.81 -6.81
CA GLU A 191 10.76 4.70 -6.73
C GLU A 191 10.46 5.35 -8.08
N GLN A 192 11.47 5.77 -8.85
CA GLN A 192 11.27 6.30 -10.20
C GLN A 192 10.71 5.23 -11.15
N LYS A 193 11.15 3.97 -11.01
CA LYS A 193 10.51 2.84 -11.71
C LYS A 193 9.05 2.68 -11.25
N ALA A 194 8.78 2.72 -9.95
CA ALA A 194 7.42 2.62 -9.43
C ALA A 194 6.50 3.74 -9.95
N ASP A 195 6.99 4.97 -10.00
CA ASP A 195 6.30 6.14 -10.54
C ASP A 195 5.99 5.98 -12.03
N PHE A 196 6.95 5.52 -12.83
CA PHE A 196 6.73 5.23 -14.25
C PHE A 196 5.53 4.29 -14.44
N TRP A 197 5.47 3.17 -13.69
CA TRP A 197 4.37 2.21 -13.81
C TRP A 197 3.04 2.80 -13.33
N ARG A 198 3.05 3.55 -12.22
CA ARG A 198 1.84 4.25 -11.73
C ARG A 198 1.30 5.21 -12.76
N ASP A 199 2.16 6.02 -13.38
CA ASP A 199 1.73 7.03 -14.34
C ASP A 199 1.32 6.43 -15.68
N ALA A 200 2.08 5.44 -16.18
CA ALA A 200 1.72 4.72 -17.40
C ALA A 200 0.33 4.05 -17.29
N SER A 201 -0.03 3.49 -16.13
CA SER A 201 -1.34 2.84 -15.98
C SER A 201 -2.55 3.77 -16.00
N LYS A 202 -2.35 5.08 -15.84
CA LYS A 202 -3.44 6.08 -15.86
C LYS A 202 -3.80 6.51 -17.29
N ILE A 203 -3.05 6.03 -18.29
CA ILE A 203 -3.16 6.35 -19.72
C ILE A 203 -3.94 5.24 -20.45
#